data_AF-A0A7V1JM02-F1
#
_entry.id   AF-A0A7V1JM02-F1
#
_cell.length_a   1.000
_cell.length_b   1.000
_cell.length_c   1.000
_cell.angle_alpha   90.00
_cell.angle_beta   90.00
_cell.angle_gamma   90.00
#
_symmetry.space_group_name_H-M   'P 1'
#
loop_
_entity.id
_entity.type
_entity.pdbx_description
1 polymer ?
#
loop_
_entity_poly.entity_id
_entity_poly.type
_entity_poly.pdbx_seq_one_letter_code
_entity_poly.pdbx_strand_id
1 'polypeptide(L)'
;ASNRQPWTFIIVRDKAIRRQVAQHAAYYFIRWAHVEEAPLLIVLCGDARNRIYRQFLHEDVGLAGGQMMLQAKALGLGTCWIGGLDRKAIAGILRLPDHLEIVGLLTLGFPAEDPPPPPRKPLSQIVHYDVYGNQANSGDATPGRVPGGLLGRLLRRLRLKIRS
;
A
#
# COMPACT_ATOMS: atom_id res chain seq x y z
N ALA A 1 -0.75 -3.04 16.49
CA ALA A 1 0.63 -3.57 16.39
C ALA A 1 0.99 -4.30 17.69
N SER A 2 1.46 -5.55 17.59
CA SER A 2 1.89 -6.39 18.72
C SER A 2 3.13 -7.22 18.34
N ASN A 3 3.98 -6.65 17.47
CA ASN A 3 5.16 -7.30 16.90
C ASN A 3 4.92 -8.71 16.34
N ARG A 4 3.74 -8.96 15.74
CA ARG A 4 3.34 -10.29 15.25
C ARG A 4 4.06 -10.69 13.96
N GLN A 5 4.42 -9.69 13.16
CA GLN A 5 5.15 -9.87 11.90
C GLN A 5 4.51 -10.95 11.00
N PRO A 6 3.20 -10.84 10.69
CA PRO A 6 2.49 -11.89 9.97
C PRO A 6 2.93 -12.01 8.50
N TRP A 7 3.88 -11.22 8.03
CA TRP A 7 4.33 -11.20 6.64
C TRP A 7 5.27 -12.36 6.31
N THR A 8 5.15 -12.86 5.09
CA THR A 8 6.06 -13.84 4.47
C THR A 8 6.30 -13.42 3.03
N PHE A 9 7.54 -13.54 2.55
CA PHE A 9 7.91 -13.08 1.21
C PHE A 9 8.47 -14.23 0.37
N ILE A 10 7.94 -14.42 -0.83
CA ILE A 10 8.42 -15.44 -1.76
C ILE A 10 9.26 -14.77 -2.84
N ILE A 11 10.54 -15.12 -2.90
CA ILE A 11 11.52 -14.55 -3.82
C ILE A 11 11.59 -15.42 -5.09
N VAL A 12 11.02 -14.93 -6.20
CA VAL A 12 10.95 -15.66 -7.46
C VAL A 12 12.00 -15.14 -8.43
N ARG A 13 13.11 -15.88 -8.54
CA ARG A 13 14.22 -15.59 -9.46
C ARG A 13 14.22 -16.45 -10.72
N ASP A 14 13.73 -17.68 -10.60
CA ASP A 14 13.71 -18.62 -11.72
C ASP A 14 12.87 -18.07 -12.88
N LYS A 15 13.42 -18.11 -14.09
CA LYS A 15 12.81 -17.50 -15.28
C LYS A 15 11.50 -18.21 -15.67
N ALA A 16 11.44 -19.53 -15.54
CA ALA A 16 10.26 -20.29 -15.91
C ALA A 16 9.12 -20.07 -14.91
N ILE A 17 9.41 -20.07 -13.60
CA ILE A 17 8.42 -19.77 -12.56
C ILE A 17 7.96 -18.31 -12.68
N ARG A 18 8.89 -17.37 -12.88
CA ARG A 18 8.55 -15.95 -13.06
C ARG A 18 7.59 -15.73 -14.22
N ARG A 19 7.85 -16.37 -15.36
CA ARG A 19 6.97 -16.29 -16.53
C ARG A 19 5.56 -16.83 -16.23
N GLN A 20 5.45 -17.94 -15.50
CA GLN A 20 4.16 -18.47 -15.06
C GLN A 20 3.44 -17.47 -14.13
N VAL A 21 4.12 -16.95 -13.12
CA VAL A 21 3.54 -15.95 -12.21
C VAL A 21 3.10 -14.69 -12.96
N ALA A 22 3.91 -14.19 -13.90
CA ALA A 22 3.62 -13.00 -14.70
C ALA A 22 2.38 -13.16 -15.60
N GLN A 23 2.07 -14.37 -16.08
CA GLN A 23 0.84 -14.64 -16.83
C GLN A 23 -0.43 -14.42 -16.00
N HIS A 24 -0.32 -14.56 -14.69
CA HIS A 24 -1.42 -14.39 -13.72
C HIS A 24 -1.39 -13.04 -13.01
N ALA A 25 -0.46 -12.15 -13.39
CA ALA A 25 -0.36 -10.77 -12.93
C ALA A 25 -1.06 -9.82 -13.91
N ALA A 26 -2.38 -9.92 -14.00
CA ALA A 26 -3.20 -9.15 -14.93
C ALA A 26 -4.46 -8.59 -14.24
N TYR A 27 -4.94 -7.44 -14.75
CA TYR A 27 -6.21 -6.84 -14.35
C TYR A 27 -7.06 -6.61 -15.60
N TYR A 28 -8.27 -7.20 -15.65
CA TYR A 28 -9.24 -7.05 -16.75
C TYR A 28 -8.60 -7.07 -18.14
N PHE A 29 -7.87 -8.15 -18.46
CA PHE A 29 -7.22 -8.42 -19.75
C PHE A 29 -5.95 -7.61 -20.10
N ILE A 30 -5.54 -6.66 -19.25
CA ILE A 30 -4.26 -5.94 -19.44
C ILE A 30 -3.14 -6.75 -18.79
N ARG A 31 -2.21 -7.24 -19.63
CA ARG A 31 -0.96 -7.86 -19.20
C ARG A 31 0.13 -6.80 -19.10
N TRP A 32 0.80 -6.77 -17.96
CA TRP A 32 1.89 -5.84 -17.70
C TRP A 32 3.22 -6.47 -18.14
N ALA A 33 3.71 -6.11 -19.33
CA ALA A 33 4.95 -6.67 -19.91
C ALA A 33 6.14 -6.60 -18.93
N HIS A 34 6.22 -5.49 -18.17
CA HIS A 34 7.28 -5.26 -17.19
C HIS A 34 7.34 -6.30 -16.04
N VAL A 35 6.27 -7.07 -15.79
CA VAL A 35 6.27 -8.12 -14.76
C VAL A 35 7.09 -9.34 -15.20
N GLU A 36 7.05 -9.71 -16.47
CA GLU A 36 7.87 -10.81 -16.98
C GLU A 36 9.35 -10.40 -17.14
N GLU A 37 9.57 -9.15 -17.56
CA GLU A 37 10.89 -8.56 -17.82
C GLU A 37 11.72 -8.36 -16.55
N ALA A 38 11.08 -8.04 -15.43
CA ALA A 38 11.76 -7.83 -14.15
C ALA A 38 12.61 -9.07 -13.77
N PRO A 39 13.90 -8.91 -13.40
CA PRO A 39 14.76 -10.05 -13.05
C PRO A 39 14.34 -10.74 -11.74
N LEU A 40 13.56 -10.07 -10.89
CA LEU A 40 13.05 -10.60 -9.63
C LEU A 40 11.59 -10.21 -9.41
N LEU A 41 10.79 -11.17 -8.94
CA LEU A 41 9.49 -10.90 -8.31
C LEU A 41 9.55 -11.23 -6.81
N ILE A 42 8.88 -10.41 -6.01
CA ILE A 42 8.66 -10.64 -4.58
C ILE A 42 7.15 -10.76 -4.38
N VAL A 43 6.67 -11.97 -4.08
CA VAL A 43 5.26 -12.17 -3.72
C VAL A 43 5.11 -11.88 -2.23
N LEU A 44 4.28 -10.88 -1.93
CA LEU A 44 4.01 -10.41 -0.58
C LEU A 44 2.83 -11.19 -0.02
N CYS A 45 3.11 -12.07 0.93
CA CYS A 45 2.11 -12.89 1.59
C CYS A 45 1.93 -12.49 3.05
N GLY A 46 0.79 -12.84 3.62
CA GLY A 46 0.57 -12.80 5.06
C GLY A 46 -0.01 -14.10 5.59
N ASP A 47 0.31 -14.42 6.84
CA ASP A 47 -0.20 -15.56 7.59
C ASP A 47 -1.55 -15.27 8.23
N ALA A 48 -2.56 -15.94 7.70
CA ALA A 48 -3.95 -15.75 8.02
C ALA A 48 -4.50 -16.71 9.08
N ARG A 49 -3.65 -17.54 9.71
CA ARG A 49 -4.07 -18.50 10.74
C ARG A 49 -4.74 -17.83 11.93
N ASN A 50 -4.23 -16.67 12.32
CA ASN A 50 -4.78 -15.94 13.45
C ASN A 50 -5.92 -15.02 13.00
N ARG A 51 -7.16 -15.42 13.27
CA ARG A 51 -8.37 -14.66 12.90
C ARG A 51 -8.42 -13.23 13.43
N ILE A 52 -7.84 -12.98 14.61
CA ILE A 52 -7.82 -11.65 15.22
C ILE A 52 -6.84 -10.73 14.48
N TYR A 53 -5.67 -11.24 14.10
CA TYR A 53 -4.65 -10.43 13.41
C TYR A 53 -4.80 -10.42 11.89
N ARG A 54 -5.51 -11.39 11.32
CA ARG A 54 -5.82 -11.44 9.88
C ARG A 54 -6.45 -10.13 9.37
N GLN A 55 -7.25 -9.45 10.19
CA GLN A 55 -7.86 -8.17 9.82
C GLN A 55 -6.86 -7.02 9.62
N PHE A 56 -5.63 -7.13 10.15
CA PHE A 56 -4.55 -6.14 10.03
C PHE A 56 -3.44 -6.58 9.07
N LEU A 57 -3.62 -7.72 8.42
CA LEU A 57 -2.59 -8.39 7.63
C LEU A 57 -2.21 -7.55 6.40
N HIS A 58 -3.17 -6.88 5.78
CA HIS A 58 -2.93 -6.03 4.61
C HIS A 58 -2.13 -4.78 4.98
N GLU A 59 -2.34 -4.22 6.16
CA GLU A 59 -1.59 -3.08 6.70
C GLU A 59 -0.15 -3.46 7.00
N ASP A 60 0.05 -4.58 7.72
CA ASP A 60 1.37 -5.10 8.06
C ASP A 60 2.19 -5.43 6.80
N VAL A 61 1.61 -6.15 5.84
CA VAL A 61 2.28 -6.52 4.58
C VAL A 61 2.45 -5.30 3.65
N GLY A 62 1.47 -4.40 3.62
CA GLY A 62 1.53 -3.17 2.83
C GLY A 62 2.64 -2.23 3.29
N LEU A 63 2.81 -2.07 4.61
CA LEU A 63 3.92 -1.32 5.19
C LEU A 63 5.26 -1.96 4.83
N ALA A 64 5.40 -3.28 4.98
CA ALA A 64 6.62 -3.98 4.64
C ALA A 64 6.97 -3.82 3.15
N GLY A 65 6.01 -4.02 2.24
CA GLY A 65 6.23 -3.84 0.81
C GLY A 65 6.54 -2.38 0.44
N GLY A 66 5.88 -1.40 1.06
CA GLY A 66 6.19 0.02 0.88
C GLY A 66 7.62 0.37 1.31
N GLN A 67 8.08 -0.15 2.46
CA GLN A 67 9.46 0.02 2.91
C GLN A 67 10.47 -0.63 1.95
N MET A 68 10.16 -1.82 1.40
CA MET A 68 10.99 -2.45 0.37
C MET A 68 11.12 -1.57 -0.88
N MET A 69 10.02 -0.97 -1.35
CA MET A 69 10.03 -0.08 -2.51
C MET A 69 10.88 1.19 -2.26
N LEU A 70 10.77 1.79 -1.07
CA LEU A 70 11.60 2.94 -0.69
C LEU A 70 13.09 2.57 -0.64
N GLN A 71 13.42 1.44 -0.01
CA GLN A 71 14.80 0.96 0.07
C GLN A 71 15.36 0.59 -1.31
N ALA A 72 14.56 -0.02 -2.18
CA ALA A 72 14.95 -0.32 -3.55
C ALA A 72 15.29 0.95 -4.33
N LYS A 73 14.43 1.99 -4.26
CA LYS A 73 14.71 3.28 -4.90
C LYS A 73 15.99 3.94 -4.37
N ALA A 74 16.24 3.86 -3.06
CA ALA A 74 17.46 4.38 -2.44
C ALA A 74 18.73 3.67 -2.96
N LEU A 75 18.62 2.40 -3.37
CA LEU A 75 19.69 1.61 -3.97
C LEU A 75 19.78 1.75 -5.50
N GLY A 76 18.99 2.65 -6.11
CA GLY A 76 18.95 2.84 -7.57
C GLY A 76 18.18 1.76 -8.33
N LEU A 77 17.38 0.94 -7.63
CA LEU A 77 16.51 -0.08 -8.24
C LEU A 77 15.11 0.48 -8.52
N GLY A 78 14.44 -0.11 -9.50
CA GLY A 78 13.04 0.14 -9.83
C GLY A 78 12.13 -0.94 -9.25
N THR A 79 10.93 -0.53 -8.82
CA THR A 79 9.88 -1.43 -8.33
C THR A 79 8.50 -1.03 -8.82
N CYS A 80 7.64 -2.00 -9.10
CA CYS A 80 6.22 -1.80 -9.36
C CYS A 80 5.37 -2.70 -8.46
N TRP A 81 4.38 -2.12 -7.77
CA TRP A 81 3.39 -2.88 -7.01
C TRP A 81 2.26 -3.35 -7.92
N ILE A 82 2.03 -4.66 -7.97
CA ILE A 82 0.96 -5.29 -8.74
C ILE A 82 -0.13 -5.79 -7.79
N GLY A 83 -1.31 -5.17 -7.86
CA GLY A 83 -2.49 -5.59 -7.09
C GLY A 83 -3.46 -6.49 -7.86
N GLY A 84 -3.46 -6.39 -9.20
CA GLY A 84 -4.26 -7.22 -10.10
C GLY A 84 -3.61 -8.58 -10.31
N LEU A 85 -4.06 -9.57 -9.55
CA LEU A 85 -3.46 -10.91 -9.46
C LEU A 85 -4.54 -11.99 -9.45
N ASP A 86 -4.37 -13.03 -10.24
CA ASP A 86 -5.03 -14.32 -9.98
C ASP A 86 -4.28 -15.05 -8.86
N ARG A 87 -4.68 -14.72 -7.63
CA ARG A 87 -4.04 -15.22 -6.41
C ARG A 87 -4.12 -16.74 -6.29
N LYS A 88 -5.19 -17.36 -6.77
CA LYS A 88 -5.37 -18.82 -6.70
C LYS A 88 -4.38 -19.53 -7.62
N ALA A 89 -4.24 -19.06 -8.86
CA ALA A 89 -3.28 -19.63 -9.79
C ALA A 89 -1.83 -19.43 -9.30
N ILE A 90 -1.49 -18.22 -8.84
CA ILE A 90 -0.15 -17.92 -8.31
C ILE A 90 0.16 -18.77 -7.07
N ALA A 91 -0.80 -18.94 -6.15
CA ALA A 91 -0.63 -19.80 -4.99
C ALA A 91 -0.36 -21.26 -5.37
N GLY A 92 -1.03 -21.78 -6.41
CA GLY A 92 -0.78 -23.12 -6.95
C GLY A 92 0.61 -23.27 -7.55
N ILE A 93 1.04 -22.30 -8.38
CA ILE A 93 2.39 -22.27 -8.99
C ILE A 93 3.48 -22.28 -7.91
N LEU A 94 3.30 -21.46 -6.88
CA LEU A 94 4.27 -21.29 -5.79
C LEU A 94 4.09 -22.30 -4.64
N ARG A 95 3.11 -23.22 -4.77
CA ARG A 95 2.79 -24.24 -3.77
C ARG A 95 2.59 -23.66 -2.37
N LEU A 96 1.88 -22.52 -2.29
CA LEU A 96 1.62 -21.87 -1.02
C LEU A 96 0.64 -22.71 -0.19
N PRO A 97 0.85 -22.85 1.12
CA PRO A 97 -0.14 -23.45 2.00
C PRO A 97 -1.37 -22.55 2.13
N ASP A 98 -2.53 -23.15 2.38
CA ASP A 98 -3.85 -22.47 2.40
C ASP A 98 -3.97 -21.29 3.38
N HIS A 99 -3.10 -21.24 4.38
CA HIS A 99 -3.10 -20.18 5.38
C HIS A 99 -2.29 -18.94 4.96
N LEU A 100 -1.55 -18.99 3.86
CA LEU A 100 -0.85 -17.83 3.32
C LEU A 100 -1.72 -17.12 2.28
N GLU A 101 -2.03 -15.86 2.54
CA GLU A 101 -2.75 -15.00 1.63
C GLU A 101 -1.80 -14.10 0.86
N ILE A 102 -1.92 -14.05 -0.47
CA ILE A 102 -1.18 -13.11 -1.31
C ILE A 102 -1.83 -11.73 -1.21
N VAL A 103 -1.10 -10.77 -0.65
CA VAL A 103 -1.53 -9.36 -0.56
C VAL A 103 -1.22 -8.63 -1.87
N GLY A 104 0.00 -8.81 -2.38
CA GLY A 104 0.46 -8.15 -3.59
C GLY A 104 1.74 -8.79 -4.14
N LEU A 105 2.24 -8.22 -5.22
CA LEU A 105 3.48 -8.66 -5.87
C LEU A 105 4.30 -7.42 -6.21
N LEU A 106 5.60 -7.47 -5.93
CA LEU A 106 6.54 -6.44 -6.35
C LEU A 106 7.41 -6.97 -7.48
N THR A 107 7.55 -6.20 -8.54
CA THR A 107 8.69 -6.34 -9.45
C THR A 107 9.91 -5.65 -8.84
N LEU A 108 11.11 -6.17 -9.08
CA LEU A 108 12.37 -5.55 -8.69
C LEU A 108 13.40 -5.73 -9.81
N GLY A 109 14.09 -4.66 -10.18
CA GLY A 109 15.16 -4.70 -11.17
C GLY A 109 15.87 -3.38 -11.35
N PHE A 110 16.82 -3.34 -12.29
CA PHE A 110 17.41 -2.09 -12.73
C PHE A 110 16.47 -1.41 -13.74
N PRO A 111 16.07 -0.15 -13.52
CA PRO A 111 15.15 0.55 -14.41
C PRO A 111 15.84 0.81 -15.76
N ALA A 112 15.16 0.49 -16.86
CA ALA A 112 15.60 0.84 -18.21
C ALA A 112 15.22 2.29 -18.61
N GLU A 113 14.32 2.90 -17.85
CA GLU A 113 13.76 4.23 -18.06
C GLU A 113 13.58 4.96 -16.73
N ASP A 114 13.62 6.29 -16.74
CA ASP A 114 13.32 7.16 -15.58
C ASP A 114 12.19 8.13 -15.93
N PRO A 115 10.93 7.65 -15.97
CA PRO A 115 9.80 8.49 -16.34
C PRO A 115 9.51 9.54 -15.26
N PRO A 116 8.95 10.71 -15.63
CA PRO A 116 8.57 11.72 -14.66
C PRO A 116 7.50 11.17 -13.69
N PRO A 117 7.47 11.64 -12.43
CA PRO A 117 6.47 11.20 -11.46
C PRO A 117 5.04 11.49 -11.95
N PRO A 118 4.09 10.54 -11.83
CA PRO A 118 2.72 10.81 -12.23
C PRO A 118 2.08 11.88 -11.33
N PRO A 119 1.08 12.62 -11.82
CA PRO A 119 0.41 13.64 -11.04
C PRO A 119 -0.17 13.04 -9.74
N ARG A 120 -0.10 13.80 -8.65
CA ARG A 120 -0.70 13.44 -7.36
C ARG A 120 -1.90 14.36 -7.10
N LYS A 121 -2.85 13.87 -6.30
CA LYS A 121 -3.92 14.73 -5.78
C LYS A 121 -3.29 15.89 -4.99
N PRO A 122 -3.79 17.12 -5.13
CA PRO A 122 -3.32 18.22 -4.31
C PRO A 122 -3.60 17.93 -2.82
N LEU A 123 -2.74 18.43 -1.93
CA LEU A 123 -2.89 18.22 -0.48
C LEU A 123 -4.28 18.64 0.03
N SER A 124 -4.85 19.70 -0.56
CA SER A 124 -6.19 20.18 -0.23
C SER A 124 -7.31 19.18 -0.47
N GLN A 125 -7.11 18.09 -1.22
CA GLN A 125 -8.12 17.04 -1.38
C GLN A 125 -7.96 15.88 -0.38
N ILE A 126 -6.80 15.74 0.25
CA ILE A 126 -6.45 14.56 1.06
C ILE A 126 -6.04 14.89 2.50
N VAL A 127 -5.79 16.17 2.81
CA VAL A 127 -5.43 16.65 4.14
C VAL A 127 -6.58 17.45 4.74
N HIS A 128 -6.99 17.08 5.95
CA HIS A 128 -7.97 17.79 6.75
C HIS A 128 -7.38 18.02 8.16
N TYR A 129 -7.53 19.22 8.69
CA TYR A 129 -7.02 19.58 10.01
C TYR A 129 -8.06 19.30 11.09
N ASP A 130 -7.71 18.46 12.08
CA ASP A 130 -8.54 18.03 13.22
C ASP A 130 -9.81 17.23 12.86
N VAL A 131 -10.65 17.75 11.97
CA VAL A 131 -11.93 17.17 11.55
C VAL A 131 -12.07 17.19 10.03
N TYR A 132 -12.75 16.18 9.50
CA TYR A 132 -13.03 16.07 8.08
C TYR A 132 -13.72 17.34 7.55
N GLY A 133 -13.28 17.80 6.37
CA GLY A 133 -13.74 19.04 5.74
C GLY A 133 -12.95 20.31 6.09
N ASN A 134 -12.12 20.33 7.13
CA ASN A 134 -11.28 21.49 7.47
C ASN A 134 -10.00 21.54 6.60
N GLN A 135 -10.08 22.15 5.41
CA GLN A 135 -9.00 22.13 4.40
C GLN A 135 -8.38 23.52 4.18
N ALA A 136 -7.05 23.62 4.02
CA ALA A 136 -6.30 24.89 3.84
C ALA A 136 -6.90 25.84 2.79
N ASN A 137 -7.42 25.27 1.69
CA ASN A 137 -7.92 26.03 0.55
C ASN A 137 -9.29 26.69 0.77
N SER A 138 -9.97 26.44 1.89
CA SER A 138 -11.25 27.09 2.21
C SER A 138 -11.10 28.50 2.80
N GLY A 139 -9.87 29.00 2.98
CA GLY A 139 -9.57 30.31 3.56
C GLY A 139 -9.72 30.38 5.10
N ASP A 140 -10.24 29.32 5.72
CA ASP A 140 -10.58 29.28 7.16
C ASP A 140 -9.89 28.16 7.94
N ALA A 141 -9.06 27.35 7.27
CA ALA A 141 -8.45 26.19 7.89
C ALA A 141 -7.41 26.59 8.94
N THR A 142 -7.73 26.23 10.18
CA THR A 142 -6.86 26.46 11.34
C THR A 142 -6.83 25.18 12.15
N PRO A 143 -5.64 24.62 12.47
CA PRO A 143 -5.52 23.58 13.48
C PRO A 143 -6.19 24.01 14.78
N GLY A 144 -6.90 23.09 15.44
CA GLY A 144 -7.73 23.33 16.61
C GLY A 144 -9.09 24.00 16.34
N ARG A 145 -9.52 24.20 15.09
CA ARG A 145 -10.81 24.83 14.73
C ARG A 145 -11.74 23.82 14.05
N VAL A 146 -12.84 23.46 14.72
CA VAL A 146 -13.92 22.68 14.11
C VAL A 146 -14.75 23.62 13.19
N PRO A 147 -14.96 23.29 11.90
CA PRO A 147 -15.82 24.06 11.01
C PRO A 147 -17.23 24.24 11.59
N GLY A 148 -17.92 25.28 11.15
CA GLY A 148 -19.13 25.83 11.78
C GLY A 148 -20.42 25.01 11.75
N GLY A 149 -20.37 23.70 11.96
CA GLY A 149 -21.54 22.88 12.25
C GLY A 149 -22.10 23.05 13.67
N LEU A 150 -23.23 22.41 13.98
CA LEU A 150 -23.86 22.44 15.31
C LEU A 150 -22.87 22.06 16.41
N LEU A 151 -22.07 21.01 16.18
CA LEU A 151 -21.02 20.54 17.08
C LEU A 151 -19.90 21.58 17.26
N GLY A 152 -19.49 22.27 16.19
CA GLY A 152 -18.50 23.36 16.24
C GLY A 152 -19.01 24.59 16.97
N ARG A 153 -20.30 24.93 16.87
CA ARG A 153 -20.94 25.97 17.69
C ARG A 153 -21.02 25.57 19.17
N LEU A 154 -21.35 24.30 19.46
CA LEU A 154 -21.45 23.76 20.82
C LEU A 154 -20.08 23.71 21.52
N LEU A 155 -19.06 23.17 20.86
CA LEU A 155 -17.70 23.08 21.40
C LEU A 155 -17.04 24.45 21.61
N ARG A 156 -17.36 25.45 20.79
CA ARG A 156 -16.94 26.84 21.02
C ARG A 156 -17.60 27.46 22.26
N ARG A 157 -18.84 27.08 22.58
CA ARG A 157 -19.50 27.48 23.84
C ARG A 157 -18.93 26.77 25.07
N LEU A 158 -18.37 25.57 24.89
CA LEU A 158 -17.83 24.74 25.97
C LEU A 158 -16.32 24.94 26.24
N ARG A 159 -15.58 25.64 25.37
CA ARG A 159 -14.21 26.08 25.67
C ARG A 159 -14.24 27.16 26.76
N LEU A 160 -14.26 26.71 28.00
CA LEU A 160 -13.91 27.47 29.20
C LEU A 160 -12.58 28.20 28.93
N LYS A 161 -12.60 29.52 29.10
CA LYS A 161 -11.39 30.35 29.08
C LYS A 161 -10.46 29.84 30.18
N ILE A 162 -9.42 29.08 29.82
CA ILE A 162 -8.26 28.96 30.69
C ILE A 162 -7.56 30.32 30.57
N ARG A 163 -7.77 31.18 31.57
CA ARG A 163 -6.99 32.40 31.75
C ARG A 163 -5.55 31.98 32.07
N SER A 164 -4.59 32.56 31.35
CA SER A 164 -3.17 32.61 31.72
C SER A 164 -2.99 33.32 33.06
#